data_AF-A0A932J991-F1
#
_entry.id   AF-A0A932J991-F1
#
_cell.length_a   1.000
_cell.length_b   1.000
_cell.length_c   1.000
_cell.angle_alpha   90.00
_cell.angle_beta   90.00
_cell.angle_gamma   90.00
#
_symmetry.space_group_name_H-M   'P 1'
#
loop_
_entity.id
_entity.type
_entity.pdbx_description
1 polymer ?
#
loop_
_entity_poly.entity_id
_entity_poly.type
_entity_poly.pdbx_seq_one_letter_code
_entity_poly.pdbx_strand_id
1 'polypeptide(L)'
;AQSVNGEPFLSDRPPSGGPGGDGDPPVPIKTAYVQPGIGLALRETPTTAADDSDWPEGTVITTGTWLTALGPAQAQNDRSYQRVRLNSGAEGWVLAARAGETYLNDPGQGDERPAWVTELTCGLRLYSRPEVTADSWLAPTVLWTGLPVQVLQINATPDSMGRLWTRVLCPDGQRGWVVDGFADGPRRLADVPPEMVTPTLDVDLLERPADGLPQRPVRTTGTLNIRTRPERKPETQFVIVPANTRLTAVGEPNPPDAEGIRWQKLRWSDGSDKWASARFLVDVPPAVASRVAAGAPLFVLRRVANGAWLHVRSLAHKEGYVRANETQAVAAIPERTPITQVPRAESPFIFAIHDAHESNNGLSLYVLPNGTRRTGWAVFTEELGDRPEPGRRHDEYARWADRGFGVVVRLNHHYGSAGTIPDPSDAARTEGFIQACATWVQNSGDGCHIWIVGNEVNNPREWPGRAMITPVAYASVFNRVRAAIRQGAHANDIVCPAPIDPYNAQWGDARRYFTEMLRGITDLDGLILHAYTHTPEVNDLTHTRTFPLGDSL
;
A
#
# COMPACT_ATOMS: atom_id res chain seq x y z
N ALA A 1 -0.84 49.16 -21.58
CA ALA A 1 -2.21 48.92 -21.08
C ALA A 1 -3.14 48.76 -22.27
N GLN A 2 -3.94 47.69 -22.34
CA GLN A 2 -5.39 47.72 -22.61
C GLN A 2 -5.93 46.30 -22.87
N SER A 3 -7.01 45.99 -22.16
CA SER A 3 -7.92 44.88 -22.36
C SER A 3 -8.89 45.18 -23.51
N VAL A 4 -9.26 44.17 -24.28
CA VAL A 4 -10.53 44.16 -25.04
C VAL A 4 -11.21 42.82 -24.78
N ASN A 5 -12.39 42.87 -24.15
CA ASN A 5 -13.38 41.79 -23.98
C ASN A 5 -13.03 40.56 -23.12
N GLY A 6 -12.23 40.72 -22.07
CA GLY A 6 -12.49 40.02 -20.79
C GLY A 6 -12.29 38.50 -20.67
N GLU A 7 -11.65 37.78 -21.60
CA GLU A 7 -11.37 36.33 -21.46
C GLU A 7 -9.91 35.99 -21.85
N PRO A 8 -9.17 35.17 -21.07
CA PRO A 8 -7.79 34.78 -21.39
C PRO A 8 -7.72 33.56 -22.33
N PHE A 9 -6.93 33.65 -23.40
CA PHE A 9 -6.52 32.51 -24.25
C PHE A 9 -5.04 32.15 -24.03
N LEU A 10 -4.74 30.86 -23.90
CA LEU A 10 -3.38 30.30 -23.98
C LEU A 10 -3.07 29.94 -25.44
N SER A 11 -1.88 30.28 -25.93
CA SER A 11 -1.39 29.97 -27.28
C SER A 11 0.00 29.34 -27.20
N ASP A 12 0.19 28.22 -27.90
CA ASP A 12 1.33 27.31 -27.73
C ASP A 12 2.51 27.56 -28.70
N ARG A 13 2.63 28.76 -29.30
CA ARG A 13 3.81 29.11 -30.13
C ARG A 13 4.21 30.59 -29.99
N PRO A 14 5.54 30.89 -30.03
CA PRO A 14 6.04 32.24 -29.81
C PRO A 14 5.98 33.08 -31.10
N PRO A 15 5.69 34.40 -31.01
CA PRO A 15 5.97 35.33 -32.09
C PRO A 15 7.44 35.78 -32.04
N SER A 16 8.07 35.79 -33.19
CA SER A 16 9.44 36.25 -33.44
C SER A 16 9.55 37.78 -33.49
N GLY A 17 10.57 38.34 -32.80
CA GLY A 17 11.35 39.48 -33.31
C GLY A 17 11.23 40.86 -32.65
N GLY A 18 11.97 41.08 -31.54
CA GLY A 18 12.70 42.31 -31.10
C GLY A 18 11.98 43.65 -30.85
N PRO A 19 12.65 44.71 -30.31
CA PRO A 19 13.93 44.77 -29.60
C PRO A 19 13.89 45.47 -28.21
N GLY A 20 14.89 45.19 -27.36
CA GLY A 20 15.49 46.17 -26.44
C GLY A 20 14.82 46.43 -25.08
N GLY A 21 15.40 45.87 -24.03
CA GLY A 21 15.18 46.29 -22.64
C GLY A 21 16.12 45.53 -21.71
N ASP A 22 17.18 46.20 -21.25
CA ASP A 22 18.08 45.70 -20.20
C ASP A 22 17.27 45.46 -18.92
N GLY A 23 16.86 44.22 -18.70
CA GLY A 23 16.38 43.75 -17.40
C GLY A 23 17.52 43.03 -16.71
N ASP A 24 17.87 43.49 -15.50
CA ASP A 24 18.79 42.77 -14.63
C ASP A 24 18.38 41.28 -14.55
N PRO A 25 19.36 40.35 -14.55
CA PRO A 25 19.06 38.94 -14.44
C PRO A 25 18.26 38.68 -13.14
N PRO A 26 17.25 37.78 -13.17
CA PRO A 26 16.49 37.45 -11.97
C PRO A 26 17.44 37.01 -10.85
N VAL A 27 17.40 37.70 -9.73
CA VAL A 27 18.21 37.40 -8.55
C VAL A 27 17.82 36.00 -8.05
N PRO A 28 18.78 35.08 -7.83
CA PRO A 28 18.49 33.72 -7.41
C PRO A 28 17.73 33.71 -6.08
N ILE A 29 16.52 33.14 -6.11
CA ILE A 29 15.70 32.90 -4.93
C ILE A 29 16.27 31.65 -4.23
N LYS A 30 16.48 31.74 -2.92
CA LYS A 30 17.01 30.62 -2.12
C LYS A 30 16.08 30.31 -0.95
N THR A 31 16.09 29.07 -0.50
CA THR A 31 15.39 28.68 0.73
C THR A 31 16.30 28.94 1.93
N ALA A 32 15.76 29.38 3.07
CA ALA A 32 16.48 29.56 4.33
C ALA A 32 15.64 29.03 5.50
N TYR A 33 16.26 28.66 6.62
CA TYR A 33 15.52 28.24 7.83
C TYR A 33 16.06 28.87 9.12
N VAL A 34 15.17 29.06 10.09
CA VAL A 34 15.48 29.66 11.40
C VAL A 34 16.10 28.63 12.35
N GLN A 35 17.28 28.93 12.90
CA GLN A 35 18.00 28.04 13.82
C GLN A 35 17.25 27.79 15.16
N PRO A 36 17.58 26.70 15.89
CA PRO A 36 17.03 26.41 17.20
C PRO A 36 17.53 27.33 18.31
N GLY A 37 16.59 27.86 19.10
CA GLY A 37 16.87 28.54 20.38
C GLY A 37 16.47 30.01 20.44
N ILE A 38 16.12 30.63 19.31
CA ILE A 38 15.72 32.04 19.25
C ILE A 38 14.65 32.18 18.18
N GLY A 39 13.48 32.72 18.51
CA GLY A 39 12.54 33.16 17.47
C GLY A 39 13.07 34.43 16.81
N LEU A 40 12.68 34.70 15.57
CA LEU A 40 13.07 35.91 14.85
C LEU A 40 11.83 36.78 14.58
N ALA A 41 11.95 38.11 14.70
CA ALA A 41 10.87 39.01 14.31
C ALA A 41 10.99 39.36 12.82
N LEU A 42 9.88 39.26 12.08
CA LEU A 42 9.78 39.79 10.72
C LEU A 42 9.58 41.31 10.78
N ARG A 43 10.44 42.08 10.10
CA ARG A 43 10.47 43.56 10.15
C ARG A 43 10.26 44.17 8.77
N GLU A 44 9.70 45.38 8.69
CA GLU A 44 9.55 46.06 7.39
C GLU A 44 10.88 46.59 6.84
N THR A 45 11.81 46.99 7.73
CA THR A 45 13.14 47.48 7.37
C THR A 45 14.23 46.94 8.31
N PRO A 46 15.49 46.80 7.85
CA PRO A 46 16.63 46.56 8.74
C PRO A 46 16.79 47.73 9.72
N THR A 47 16.86 47.47 11.03
CA THR A 47 16.97 48.54 12.04
C THR A 47 18.42 48.73 12.49
N THR A 48 18.80 49.99 12.74
CA THR A 48 20.11 50.44 13.24
C THR A 48 20.16 50.71 14.74
N ALA A 49 19.00 50.70 15.40
CA ALA A 49 18.87 51.19 16.77
C ALA A 49 19.50 50.21 17.77
N ALA A 50 20.37 50.72 18.64
CA ALA A 50 21.14 49.94 19.62
C ALA A 50 20.31 49.53 20.85
N ASP A 51 19.06 50.02 20.95
CA ASP A 51 18.15 49.93 22.09
C ASP A 51 16.92 49.03 21.82
N ASP A 52 17.02 48.11 20.85
CA ASP A 52 16.02 47.08 20.59
C ASP A 52 15.94 46.10 21.79
N SER A 53 14.98 46.31 22.69
CA SER A 53 14.54 45.25 23.61
C SER A 53 14.05 44.08 22.77
N ASP A 54 14.64 42.90 22.94
CA ASP A 54 14.61 41.80 21.97
C ASP A 54 13.21 41.26 21.56
N TRP A 55 12.08 41.75 22.08
CA TRP A 55 10.70 41.31 21.77
C TRP A 55 9.62 42.36 22.18
N PRO A 56 8.44 42.50 21.50
CA PRO A 56 8.16 42.69 20.07
C PRO A 56 7.19 43.88 19.76
N GLU A 57 7.24 44.39 18.52
CA GLU A 57 6.03 44.64 17.72
C GLU A 57 6.26 43.98 16.35
N GLY A 58 5.53 42.89 16.04
CA GLY A 58 5.67 42.19 14.75
C GLY A 58 5.38 40.68 14.79
N THR A 59 5.40 40.05 13.61
CA THR A 59 5.19 38.59 13.45
C THR A 59 6.43 37.83 13.91
N VAL A 60 6.25 36.96 14.91
CA VAL A 60 7.32 36.08 15.43
C VAL A 60 7.43 34.83 14.56
N ILE A 61 8.61 34.62 14.00
CA ILE A 61 8.98 33.45 13.24
C ILE A 61 9.62 32.44 14.21
N THR A 62 8.96 31.30 14.37
CA THR A 62 9.43 30.25 15.27
C THR A 62 10.60 29.48 14.66
N THR A 63 11.46 28.93 15.52
CA THR A 63 12.51 27.97 15.15
C THR A 63 11.98 26.90 14.20
N GLY A 64 12.76 26.58 13.15
CA GLY A 64 12.41 25.56 12.17
C GLY A 64 11.42 26.01 11.09
N THR A 65 10.99 27.28 11.11
CA THR A 65 10.19 27.85 10.02
C THR A 65 11.05 28.01 8.76
N TRP A 66 10.53 27.51 7.65
CA TRP A 66 11.10 27.69 6.33
C TRP A 66 10.74 29.06 5.75
N LEU A 67 11.73 29.72 5.16
CA LEU A 67 11.67 31.07 4.62
C LEU A 67 12.19 31.06 3.18
N THR A 68 11.63 31.91 2.32
CA THR A 68 12.16 32.15 0.98
C THR A 68 13.00 33.42 1.00
N ALA A 69 14.32 33.34 0.84
CA ALA A 69 15.21 34.49 0.74
C ALA A 69 15.01 35.25 -0.57
N LEU A 70 14.72 36.55 -0.45
CA LEU A 70 14.43 37.47 -1.55
C LEU A 70 15.65 38.35 -1.88
N GLY A 71 16.76 37.71 -2.26
CA GLY A 71 18.01 38.38 -2.65
C GLY A 71 19.13 38.24 -1.61
N PRO A 72 20.25 38.97 -1.79
CA PRO A 72 21.40 38.86 -0.89
C PRO A 72 21.14 39.48 0.48
N ALA A 73 21.76 38.93 1.52
CA ALA A 73 21.75 39.51 2.86
C ALA A 73 22.46 40.88 2.86
N GLN A 74 21.93 41.82 3.65
CA GLN A 74 22.50 43.16 3.83
C GLN A 74 23.18 43.26 5.18
N ALA A 75 24.46 43.64 5.18
CA ALA A 75 25.23 43.89 6.40
C ALA A 75 25.00 45.32 6.90
N GLN A 76 24.79 45.45 8.20
CA GLN A 76 24.65 46.74 8.88
C GLN A 76 25.27 46.63 10.28
N ASN A 77 26.41 47.29 10.48
CA ASN A 77 27.25 47.19 11.68
C ASN A 77 27.68 45.72 11.95
N ASP A 78 27.48 45.23 13.16
CA ASP A 78 27.78 43.85 13.59
C ASP A 78 26.68 42.84 13.20
N ARG A 79 25.68 43.26 12.42
CA ARG A 79 24.51 42.45 12.05
C ARG A 79 24.42 42.24 10.54
N SER A 80 23.84 41.13 10.12
CA SER A 80 23.36 40.93 8.75
C SER A 80 21.88 40.58 8.76
N TYR A 81 21.12 41.16 7.84
CA TYR A 81 19.69 40.92 7.69
C TYR A 81 19.40 40.29 6.33
N GLN A 82 18.49 39.33 6.29
CA GLN A 82 18.02 38.69 5.06
C GLN A 82 16.58 39.10 4.81
N ARG A 83 16.28 39.59 3.60
CA ARG A 83 14.90 39.78 3.18
C ARG A 83 14.30 38.41 2.87
N VAL A 84 13.13 38.11 3.41
CA VAL A 84 12.47 36.81 3.30
C VAL A 84 10.98 36.95 2.99
N ARG A 85 10.40 35.88 2.44
CA ARG A 85 8.96 35.65 2.32
C ARG A 85 8.55 34.43 3.13
N LEU A 86 7.52 34.56 3.96
CA LEU A 86 6.88 33.48 4.70
C LEU A 86 5.93 32.68 3.80
N ASN A 87 5.58 31.46 4.22
CA ASN A 87 4.55 30.66 3.53
C ASN A 87 3.17 31.33 3.49
N SER A 88 2.89 32.23 4.43
CA SER A 88 1.68 33.08 4.42
C SER A 88 1.69 34.16 3.34
N GLY A 89 2.80 34.32 2.61
CA GLY A 89 3.01 35.37 1.61
C GLY A 89 3.54 36.69 2.19
N ALA A 90 3.61 36.83 3.51
CA ALA A 90 4.17 38.02 4.15
C ALA A 90 5.69 38.15 3.89
N GLU A 91 6.14 39.36 3.57
CA GLU A 91 7.55 39.67 3.30
C GLU A 91 8.11 40.61 4.37
N GLY A 92 9.41 40.51 4.61
CA GLY A 92 10.12 41.42 5.50
C GLY A 92 11.57 41.03 5.68
N TRP A 93 12.24 41.70 6.60
CA TRP A 93 13.64 41.49 6.97
C TRP A 93 13.73 40.74 8.29
N VAL A 94 14.64 39.78 8.34
CA VAL A 94 14.94 38.99 9.53
C VAL A 94 16.44 39.02 9.81
N LEU A 95 16.83 38.95 11.08
CA LEU A 95 18.24 38.89 11.46
C LEU A 95 18.84 37.55 10.99
N ALA A 96 19.83 37.62 10.09
CA ALA A 96 20.52 36.46 9.54
C ALA A 96 21.79 36.12 10.34
N ALA A 97 22.49 37.12 10.87
CA ALA A 97 23.65 36.93 11.74
C ALA A 97 23.92 38.16 12.63
N ARG A 98 24.58 37.99 13.79
CA ARG A 98 25.06 39.07 14.67
C ARG A 98 26.35 38.66 15.36
N ALA A 99 27.36 39.53 15.36
CA ALA A 99 28.63 39.34 16.09
C ALA A 99 29.30 37.97 15.85
N GLY A 100 29.13 37.39 14.65
CA GLY A 100 29.68 36.08 14.29
C GLY A 100 28.74 34.88 14.52
N GLU A 101 27.58 35.06 15.17
CA GLU A 101 26.54 34.04 15.30
C GLU A 101 25.56 34.10 14.11
N THR A 102 25.25 32.95 13.51
CA THR A 102 24.33 32.85 12.36
C THR A 102 22.97 32.31 12.82
N TYR A 103 21.89 33.02 12.50
CA TYR A 103 20.52 32.68 12.88
C TYR A 103 19.67 32.14 11.72
N LEU A 104 20.11 32.41 10.48
CA LEU A 104 19.54 31.84 9.26
C LEU A 104 20.60 31.05 8.50
N ASN A 105 20.35 29.75 8.31
CA ASN A 105 21.23 28.92 7.50
C ASN A 105 20.75 28.90 6.05
N ASP A 106 21.68 29.12 5.10
CA ASP A 106 21.53 28.76 3.69
C ASP A 106 21.75 27.23 3.62
N PRO A 107 20.75 26.42 3.20
CA PRO A 107 20.90 24.97 3.05
C PRO A 107 21.90 24.58 1.95
N GLY A 108 22.50 25.54 1.23
CA GLY A 108 23.45 25.33 0.14
C GLY A 108 24.81 24.68 0.44
N GLN A 109 25.00 23.94 1.55
CA GLN A 109 26.23 23.13 1.76
C GLN A 109 26.01 21.77 2.45
N GLY A 110 24.77 21.27 2.57
CA GLY A 110 24.50 19.89 3.01
C GLY A 110 24.04 19.01 1.85
N ASP A 111 24.49 17.75 1.82
CA ASP A 111 24.03 16.70 0.89
C ASP A 111 22.55 16.31 1.14
N GLU A 112 21.63 17.26 1.05
CA GLU A 112 20.20 16.97 1.15
C GLU A 112 19.72 16.25 -0.10
N ARG A 113 19.48 14.95 0.02
CA ARG A 113 19.02 14.11 -1.09
C ARG A 113 18.06 13.03 -0.62
N PRO A 114 17.08 12.62 -1.45
CA PRO A 114 16.31 11.43 -1.18
C PRO A 114 17.24 10.20 -1.17
N ALA A 115 16.95 9.25 -0.29
CA ALA A 115 17.60 7.94 -0.28
C ALA A 115 16.62 6.86 0.14
N TRP A 116 16.96 5.61 -0.14
CA TRP A 116 16.19 4.43 0.25
C TRP A 116 17.03 3.53 1.12
N VAL A 117 16.43 2.98 2.17
CA VAL A 117 17.08 1.97 3.00
C VAL A 117 17.26 0.69 2.19
N THR A 118 18.48 0.16 2.10
CA THR A 118 18.82 -1.05 1.35
C THR A 118 19.15 -2.25 2.23
N GLU A 119 19.18 -2.09 3.56
CA GLU A 119 19.46 -3.19 4.50
C GLU A 119 18.29 -4.18 4.55
N LEU A 120 18.51 -5.38 4.03
CA LEU A 120 17.48 -6.41 3.80
C LEU A 120 17.14 -7.25 5.03
N THR A 121 18.04 -7.36 6.02
CA THR A 121 17.93 -8.43 7.03
C THR A 121 17.47 -7.99 8.41
N CYS A 122 17.70 -6.73 8.80
CA CYS A 122 17.42 -6.27 10.18
C CYS A 122 16.95 -4.81 10.31
N GLY A 123 16.82 -4.08 9.20
CA GLY A 123 16.51 -2.65 9.20
C GLY A 123 17.61 -1.78 9.82
N LEU A 124 17.50 -0.46 9.65
CA LEU A 124 18.39 0.52 10.27
C LEU A 124 17.75 1.09 11.54
N ARG A 125 18.51 1.11 12.64
CA ARG A 125 18.07 1.76 13.87
C ARG A 125 18.28 3.27 13.77
N LEU A 126 17.30 4.02 14.27
CA LEU A 126 17.40 5.47 14.38
C LEU A 126 17.94 5.88 15.76
N TYR A 127 18.95 6.74 15.77
CA TYR A 127 19.63 7.21 16.97
C TYR A 127 19.49 8.73 17.13
N SER A 128 19.47 9.24 18.36
CA SER A 128 19.44 10.68 18.64
C SER A 128 20.78 11.37 18.34
N ARG A 129 21.87 10.59 18.36
CA ARG A 129 23.27 11.02 18.14
C ARG A 129 24.04 9.94 17.37
N PRO A 130 25.15 10.27 16.71
CA PRO A 130 25.95 9.30 15.94
C PRO A 130 26.84 8.43 16.86
N GLU A 131 26.24 7.75 17.83
CA GLU A 131 26.90 6.84 18.76
C GLU A 131 25.96 5.70 19.15
N VAL A 132 26.50 4.52 19.45
CA VAL A 132 25.70 3.37 19.95
C VAL A 132 25.90 3.25 21.46
N THR A 133 25.14 4.03 22.21
CA THR A 133 25.03 3.93 23.68
C THR A 133 23.61 3.53 24.05
N ALA A 134 23.35 3.11 25.29
CA ALA A 134 21.99 2.73 25.70
C ALA A 134 20.97 3.88 25.58
N ASP A 135 21.44 5.13 25.72
CA ASP A 135 20.61 6.34 25.77
C ASP A 135 20.50 7.06 24.42
N SER A 136 21.28 6.65 23.41
CA SER A 136 21.24 7.28 22.08
C SER A 136 20.12 6.72 21.19
N TRP A 137 19.32 5.77 21.66
CA TRP A 137 18.34 5.07 20.84
C TRP A 137 17.00 5.82 20.83
N LEU A 138 16.49 6.13 19.65
CA LEU A 138 15.13 6.62 19.49
C LEU A 138 14.19 5.40 19.38
N ALA A 139 13.96 4.73 20.51
CA ALA A 139 13.06 3.60 20.55
C ALA A 139 11.60 4.03 20.27
N PRO A 140 10.82 3.30 19.46
CA PRO A 140 11.10 2.03 18.78
C PRO A 140 11.34 2.15 17.26
N THR A 141 11.99 3.21 16.76
CA THR A 141 12.05 3.49 15.31
C THR A 141 13.13 2.64 14.60
N VAL A 142 12.67 1.69 13.76
CA VAL A 142 13.49 0.91 12.83
C VAL A 142 13.06 1.22 11.40
N LEU A 143 14.02 1.57 10.55
CA LEU A 143 13.80 1.88 9.14
C LEU A 143 14.00 0.61 8.31
N TRP A 144 12.96 0.17 7.61
CA TRP A 144 12.96 -1.06 6.83
C TRP A 144 13.43 -0.84 5.40
N THR A 145 13.85 -1.90 4.71
CA THR A 145 14.23 -1.85 3.30
C THR A 145 13.14 -1.21 2.45
N GLY A 146 13.53 -0.39 1.48
CA GLY A 146 12.60 0.31 0.59
C GLY A 146 11.96 1.54 1.22
N LEU A 147 12.11 1.78 2.52
CA LEU A 147 11.61 3.00 3.15
C LEU A 147 12.36 4.22 2.58
N PRO A 148 11.64 5.20 1.99
CA PRO A 148 12.26 6.44 1.55
C PRO A 148 12.59 7.31 2.78
N VAL A 149 13.76 7.91 2.76
CA VAL A 149 14.23 8.88 3.76
C VAL A 149 14.87 10.07 3.05
N GLN A 150 14.97 11.20 3.72
CA GLN A 150 15.77 12.33 3.24
C GLN A 150 17.09 12.35 4.04
N VAL A 151 18.22 12.21 3.34
CA VAL A 151 19.54 12.43 3.93
C VAL A 151 19.67 13.90 4.27
N LEU A 152 20.09 14.22 5.49
CA LEU A 152 20.28 15.59 5.97
C LEU A 152 21.76 15.92 6.15
N GLN A 153 22.57 14.92 6.52
CA GLN A 153 23.99 15.10 6.80
C GLN A 153 24.72 13.76 6.73
N ILE A 154 25.91 13.73 6.15
CA ILE A 154 26.78 12.55 6.14
C ILE A 154 28.02 12.86 7.00
N ASN A 155 28.32 12.02 7.98
CA ASN A 155 29.62 12.05 8.67
C ASN A 155 30.61 11.21 7.87
N ALA A 156 31.49 11.88 7.12
CA ALA A 156 32.49 11.23 6.27
C ALA A 156 33.58 10.49 7.07
N THR A 157 33.80 10.88 8.32
CA THR A 157 34.79 10.22 9.19
C THR A 157 34.12 9.09 9.98
N PRO A 158 34.57 7.83 9.82
CA PRO A 158 34.08 6.73 10.63
C PRO A 158 34.40 6.93 12.12
N ASP A 159 33.54 6.42 13.00
CA ASP A 159 33.85 6.41 14.43
C ASP A 159 34.95 5.39 14.79
N SER A 160 35.31 5.29 16.08
CA SER A 160 36.34 4.37 16.57
C SER A 160 36.04 2.88 16.31
N MET A 161 34.81 2.54 15.95
CA MET A 161 34.37 1.20 15.57
C MET A 161 34.23 1.06 14.05
N GLY A 162 34.67 2.06 13.28
CA GLY A 162 34.63 2.08 11.83
C GLY A 162 33.25 2.38 11.22
N ARG A 163 32.27 2.87 12.00
CA ARG A 163 30.90 3.12 11.52
C ARG A 163 30.79 4.51 10.86
N LEU A 164 30.17 4.55 9.70
CA LEU A 164 29.78 5.77 9.00
C LEU A 164 28.34 6.13 9.37
N TRP A 165 28.15 7.37 9.82
CA TRP A 165 26.88 7.84 10.34
C TRP A 165 26.24 8.82 9.36
N THR A 166 24.95 8.61 9.08
CA THR A 166 24.15 9.49 8.22
C THR A 166 22.93 9.96 8.99
N ARG A 167 22.71 11.27 9.03
CA ARG A 167 21.52 11.88 9.62
C ARG A 167 20.40 11.89 8.59
N VAL A 168 19.21 11.45 8.98
CA VAL A 168 18.06 11.30 8.10
C VAL A 168 16.79 11.92 8.68
N LEU A 169 15.89 12.35 7.80
CA LEU A 169 14.49 12.66 8.09
C LEU A 169 13.61 11.52 7.54
N CYS A 170 12.80 10.95 8.43
CA CYS A 170 11.87 9.87 8.11
C CYS A 170 10.53 10.44 7.59
N PRO A 171 9.72 9.65 6.86
CA PRO A 171 8.42 10.09 6.33
C PRO A 171 7.43 10.56 7.40
N ASP A 172 7.57 10.06 8.64
CA ASP A 172 6.77 10.45 9.79
C ASP A 172 7.24 11.76 10.47
N GLY A 173 8.26 12.41 9.91
CA GLY A 173 8.84 13.65 10.42
C GLY A 173 9.94 13.46 11.47
N GLN A 174 10.24 12.23 11.89
CA GLN A 174 11.32 11.98 12.85
C GLN A 174 12.70 12.22 12.25
N ARG A 175 13.60 12.82 13.04
CA ARG A 175 14.99 13.07 12.67
C ARG A 175 15.93 12.26 13.57
N GLY A 176 16.92 11.63 12.98
CA GLY A 176 17.94 10.92 13.75
C GLY A 176 19.11 10.48 12.88
N TRP A 177 20.01 9.72 13.48
CA TRP A 177 21.20 9.17 12.88
C TRP A 177 21.01 7.69 12.61
N VAL A 178 21.50 7.21 11.48
CA VAL A 178 21.59 5.78 11.15
C VAL A 178 23.03 5.42 10.85
N VAL A 179 23.39 4.16 11.08
CA VAL A 179 24.66 3.61 10.61
C VAL A 179 24.47 3.24 9.15
N ASP A 180 24.93 4.11 8.26
CA ASP A 180 24.83 3.97 6.80
C ASP A 180 25.86 2.97 6.26
N GLY A 181 26.94 2.71 6.99
CA GLY A 181 27.88 1.67 6.59
C GLY A 181 29.07 1.60 7.52
N PHE A 182 30.10 0.89 7.06
CA PHE A 182 31.42 0.90 7.69
C PHE A 182 32.43 1.49 6.71
N ALA A 183 33.58 1.95 7.20
CA ALA A 183 34.64 2.58 6.40
C ALA A 183 34.94 1.82 5.09
N ASP A 184 34.95 0.48 5.16
CA ASP A 184 35.25 -0.41 4.02
C ASP A 184 34.05 -1.28 3.59
N GLY A 185 32.84 -0.94 4.05
CA GLY A 185 31.63 -1.75 3.87
C GLY A 185 30.63 -1.16 2.87
N PRO A 186 29.66 -1.98 2.41
CA PRO A 186 28.57 -1.48 1.57
C PRO A 186 27.72 -0.45 2.32
N ARG A 187 27.24 0.55 1.58
CA ARG A 187 26.30 1.56 2.07
C ARG A 187 24.90 0.97 2.18
N ARG A 188 24.16 1.40 3.20
CA ARG A 188 22.83 0.90 3.56
C ARG A 188 21.72 1.89 3.20
N LEU A 189 22.10 3.04 2.66
CA LEU A 189 21.25 4.00 1.97
C LEU A 189 21.68 4.09 0.50
N ALA A 190 20.73 4.01 -0.43
CA ALA A 190 20.96 4.17 -1.86
C ALA A 190 20.19 5.36 -2.44
N ASP A 191 20.71 5.93 -3.52
CA ASP A 191 20.09 7.02 -4.29
C ASP A 191 18.93 6.58 -5.20
N VAL A 192 18.70 5.28 -5.26
CA VAL A 192 17.62 4.68 -6.04
C VAL A 192 16.90 3.65 -5.17
N PRO A 193 15.58 3.45 -5.36
CA PRO A 193 14.86 2.38 -4.68
C PRO A 193 15.55 1.05 -4.98
N PRO A 194 15.85 0.21 -3.97
CA PRO A 194 16.35 -1.13 -4.25
C PRO A 194 15.29 -1.90 -5.06
N GLU A 195 15.71 -2.63 -6.10
CA GLU A 195 14.89 -3.72 -6.65
C GLU A 195 14.61 -4.66 -5.48
N MET A 196 13.34 -4.79 -5.08
CA MET A 196 12.96 -5.55 -3.88
C MET A 196 13.24 -7.03 -4.10
N VAL A 197 14.45 -7.48 -3.76
CA VAL A 197 14.74 -8.89 -3.49
C VAL A 197 14.59 -9.08 -1.99
N THR A 198 13.36 -9.37 -1.55
CA THR A 198 13.08 -9.76 -0.17
C THR A 198 13.95 -10.98 0.18
N PRO A 199 14.80 -10.96 1.23
CA PRO A 199 15.34 -12.19 1.74
C PRO A 199 14.18 -12.95 2.38
N THR A 200 13.65 -13.92 1.64
CA THR A 200 12.69 -14.88 2.14
C THR A 200 13.35 -15.63 3.30
N LEU A 201 12.85 -15.41 4.51
CA LEU A 201 12.91 -16.46 5.52
C LEU A 201 11.82 -17.44 5.13
N ASP A 202 12.13 -18.35 4.21
CA ASP A 202 11.25 -19.46 3.87
C ASP A 202 11.05 -20.30 5.13
N VAL A 203 9.88 -20.18 5.76
CA VAL A 203 9.46 -20.99 6.92
C VAL A 203 8.41 -22.02 6.52
N ASP A 204 8.15 -22.18 5.22
CA ASP A 204 7.43 -23.36 4.74
C ASP A 204 8.21 -24.60 5.17
N LEU A 205 7.46 -25.58 5.69
CA LEU A 205 7.96 -26.82 6.27
C LEU A 205 8.96 -27.45 5.32
N LEU A 206 10.24 -27.17 5.54
CA LEU A 206 11.36 -27.79 4.85
C LEU A 206 11.10 -29.29 4.84
N GLU A 207 11.16 -29.88 3.64
CA GLU A 207 11.01 -31.31 3.45
C GLU A 207 11.77 -32.07 4.55
N ARG A 208 11.11 -33.08 5.12
CA ARG A 208 11.60 -33.91 6.23
C ARG A 208 13.12 -34.16 6.09
N PRO A 209 13.99 -33.62 6.95
CA PRO A 209 15.42 -33.85 6.82
C PRO A 209 15.76 -35.30 7.17
N ALA A 210 16.91 -35.75 6.65
CA ALA A 210 17.45 -37.10 6.85
C ALA A 210 17.71 -37.47 8.32
N ASP A 211 17.72 -36.50 9.26
CA ASP A 211 18.01 -36.71 10.68
C ASP A 211 16.80 -37.18 11.51
N GLY A 212 15.59 -37.13 10.95
CA GLY A 212 14.37 -37.68 11.57
C GLY A 212 13.90 -36.99 12.85
N LEU A 213 14.51 -35.85 13.23
CA LEU A 213 14.13 -35.14 14.43
C LEU A 213 12.80 -34.38 14.23
N PRO A 214 11.93 -34.33 15.26
CA PRO A 214 10.68 -33.58 15.17
C PRO A 214 10.99 -32.09 15.00
N GLN A 215 10.31 -31.46 14.05
CA GLN A 215 10.34 -30.01 13.85
C GLN A 215 9.04 -29.39 14.34
N ARG A 216 9.14 -28.20 14.96
CA ARG A 216 7.97 -27.44 15.40
C ARG A 216 8.17 -25.94 15.20
N PRO A 217 7.13 -25.20 14.79
CA PRO A 217 7.22 -23.76 14.66
C PRO A 217 7.24 -23.11 16.05
N VAL A 218 8.14 -22.15 16.25
CA VAL A 218 8.28 -21.35 17.47
C VAL A 218 8.31 -19.87 17.12
N ARG A 219 8.01 -19.01 18.10
CA ARG A 219 8.15 -17.55 17.97
C ARG A 219 8.98 -17.00 19.12
N THR A 220 9.69 -15.91 18.86
CA THR A 220 10.43 -15.19 19.88
C THR A 220 9.49 -14.36 20.77
N THR A 221 9.70 -14.37 22.09
CA THR A 221 8.90 -13.55 23.04
C THR A 221 9.45 -12.13 23.24
N GLY A 222 10.61 -11.84 22.65
CA GLY A 222 11.37 -10.61 22.76
C GLY A 222 12.48 -10.59 21.72
N THR A 223 13.30 -9.54 21.73
CA THR A 223 14.52 -9.50 20.92
C THR A 223 15.45 -10.65 21.31
N LEU A 224 15.89 -11.46 20.34
CA LEU A 224 16.61 -12.70 20.59
C LEU A 224 17.89 -12.80 19.75
N ASN A 225 19.01 -13.11 20.41
CA ASN A 225 20.26 -13.42 19.74
C ASN A 225 20.23 -14.85 19.20
N ILE A 226 20.33 -14.98 17.89
CA ILE A 226 20.57 -16.24 17.18
C ILE A 226 22.09 -16.43 17.05
N ARG A 227 22.54 -17.67 17.21
CA ARG A 227 23.96 -18.02 17.31
C ARG A 227 24.35 -19.18 16.42
N THR A 228 25.61 -19.22 16.03
CA THR A 228 26.20 -20.36 15.28
C THR A 228 26.50 -21.55 16.18
N ARG A 229 26.64 -21.33 17.50
CA ARG A 229 26.88 -22.36 18.52
C ARG A 229 26.03 -22.08 19.78
N PRO A 230 25.73 -23.11 20.59
CA PRO A 230 24.95 -22.97 21.83
C PRO A 230 25.82 -22.42 22.98
N GLU A 231 26.39 -21.22 22.83
CA GLU A 231 27.23 -20.57 23.85
C GLU A 231 27.09 -19.04 23.84
N ARG A 232 27.31 -18.38 24.98
CA ARG A 232 27.10 -16.94 25.15
C ARG A 232 28.35 -16.09 24.85
N LYS A 233 29.07 -16.38 23.77
CA LYS A 233 30.26 -15.61 23.38
C LYS A 233 30.00 -14.64 22.22
N PRO A 234 30.55 -13.41 22.20
CA PRO A 234 30.30 -12.44 21.13
C PRO A 234 30.52 -12.99 19.71
N GLU A 235 31.57 -13.79 19.51
CA GLU A 235 31.95 -14.40 18.24
C GLU A 235 30.96 -15.44 17.70
N THR A 236 30.05 -15.93 18.54
CA THR A 236 29.01 -16.88 18.13
C THR A 236 27.70 -16.21 17.75
N GLN A 237 27.57 -14.90 17.99
CA GLN A 237 26.38 -14.16 17.62
C GLN A 237 26.28 -14.09 16.10
N PHE A 238 25.20 -14.64 15.57
CA PHE A 238 24.91 -14.64 14.15
C PHE A 238 24.03 -13.46 13.76
N VAL A 239 22.85 -13.36 14.36
CA VAL A 239 21.89 -12.27 14.09
C VAL A 239 21.05 -11.99 15.33
N ILE A 240 20.50 -10.79 15.43
CA ILE A 240 19.48 -10.44 16.42
C ILE A 240 18.14 -10.37 15.71
N VAL A 241 17.18 -11.19 16.15
CA VAL A 241 15.81 -11.15 15.63
C VAL A 241 14.88 -10.41 16.59
N PRO A 242 13.88 -9.67 16.10
CA PRO A 242 12.92 -8.97 16.96
C PRO A 242 12.00 -9.94 17.70
N ALA A 243 11.15 -9.39 18.58
CA ALA A 243 10.03 -10.13 19.15
C ALA A 243 9.06 -10.60 18.05
N ASN A 244 8.35 -11.71 18.30
CA ASN A 244 7.39 -12.33 17.39
C ASN A 244 7.97 -12.86 16.06
N THR A 245 9.28 -12.98 15.90
CA THR A 245 9.89 -13.65 14.75
C THR A 245 9.57 -15.15 14.78
N ARG A 246 9.03 -15.69 13.68
CA ARG A 246 8.78 -17.12 13.51
C ARG A 246 10.05 -17.85 13.11
N LEU A 247 10.30 -18.99 13.73
CA LEU A 247 11.47 -19.84 13.53
C LEU A 247 11.05 -21.32 13.59
N THR A 248 11.89 -22.21 13.09
CA THR A 248 11.66 -23.67 13.17
C THR A 248 12.59 -24.29 14.20
N ALA A 249 12.03 -24.78 15.31
CA ALA A 249 12.78 -25.53 16.31
C ALA A 249 12.96 -26.99 15.84
N VAL A 250 14.19 -27.51 16.02
CA VAL A 250 14.55 -28.89 15.67
C VAL A 250 14.87 -29.66 16.95
N GLY A 251 14.07 -30.70 17.22
CA GLY A 251 14.21 -31.53 18.42
C GLY A 251 13.95 -30.78 19.73
N GLU A 252 14.28 -31.44 20.84
CA GLU A 252 14.19 -30.89 22.18
C GLU A 252 15.36 -29.95 22.51
N PRO A 253 15.16 -28.91 23.34
CA PRO A 253 16.26 -28.10 23.82
C PRO A 253 17.29 -28.93 24.61
N ASN A 254 18.57 -28.60 24.45
CA ASN A 254 19.67 -29.21 25.20
C ASN A 254 19.44 -29.11 26.72
N PRO A 255 20.11 -29.97 27.52
CA PRO A 255 20.29 -29.73 28.94
C PRO A 255 20.87 -28.33 29.20
N PRO A 256 20.58 -27.71 30.36
CA PRO A 256 21.17 -26.43 30.73
C PRO A 256 22.71 -26.50 30.71
N ASP A 257 23.35 -25.46 30.16
CA ASP A 257 24.81 -25.30 30.25
C ASP A 257 25.26 -24.85 31.65
N ALA A 258 26.56 -24.55 31.81
CA ALA A 258 27.12 -24.07 33.07
C ALA A 258 26.51 -22.73 33.56
N GLU A 259 25.89 -21.96 32.67
CA GLU A 259 25.17 -20.72 32.99
C GLU A 259 23.67 -20.96 33.21
N GLY A 260 23.21 -22.22 33.14
CA GLY A 260 21.81 -22.59 33.27
C GLY A 260 20.96 -22.34 32.02
N ILE A 261 21.59 -22.05 30.87
CA ILE A 261 20.88 -21.75 29.61
C ILE A 261 20.58 -23.05 28.88
N ARG A 262 19.29 -23.27 28.58
CA ARG A 262 18.86 -24.31 27.63
C ARG A 262 18.89 -23.76 26.21
N TRP A 263 19.62 -24.43 25.33
CA TRP A 263 19.75 -24.02 23.94
C TRP A 263 18.81 -24.83 23.05
N GLN A 264 17.98 -24.13 22.28
CA GLN A 264 17.14 -24.72 21.24
C GLN A 264 17.87 -24.63 19.91
N LYS A 265 18.00 -25.78 19.24
CA LYS A 265 18.45 -25.87 17.86
C LYS A 265 17.35 -25.36 16.94
N LEU A 266 17.71 -24.50 15.99
CA LEU A 266 16.82 -23.86 15.04
C LEU A 266 17.26 -24.21 13.62
N ARG A 267 16.32 -24.49 12.73
CA ARG A 267 16.59 -24.60 11.29
C ARG A 267 16.44 -23.23 10.66
N TRP A 268 17.48 -22.79 9.97
CA TRP A 268 17.53 -21.51 9.26
C TRP A 268 17.11 -21.68 7.79
N SER A 269 16.83 -20.59 7.08
CA SER A 269 16.32 -20.61 5.70
C SER A 269 17.32 -21.16 4.69
N ASP A 270 18.62 -21.01 4.95
CA ASP A 270 19.70 -21.62 4.17
C ASP A 270 19.89 -23.12 4.45
N GLY A 271 18.98 -23.74 5.21
CA GLY A 271 19.05 -25.14 5.63
C GLY A 271 20.05 -25.41 6.76
N SER A 272 20.84 -24.42 7.17
CA SER A 272 21.82 -24.58 8.25
C SER A 272 21.15 -24.54 9.62
N ASP A 273 21.86 -25.11 10.61
CA ASP A 273 21.39 -25.10 11.99
C ASP A 273 21.99 -23.90 12.75
N LYS A 274 21.15 -23.27 13.56
CA LYS A 274 21.49 -22.18 14.47
C LYS A 274 20.98 -22.47 15.87
N TRP A 275 21.35 -21.64 16.83
CA TRP A 275 21.03 -21.83 18.24
C TRP A 275 20.46 -20.56 18.85
N ALA A 276 19.46 -20.71 19.71
CA ALA A 276 18.96 -19.63 20.54
C ALA A 276 18.60 -20.13 21.93
N SER A 277 18.51 -19.23 22.90
CA SER A 277 18.05 -19.58 24.24
C SER A 277 16.57 -19.97 24.19
N ALA A 278 16.26 -21.20 24.61
CA ALA A 278 14.91 -21.75 24.61
C ALA A 278 13.94 -20.97 25.51
N ARG A 279 14.46 -20.22 26.49
CA ARG A 279 13.67 -19.36 27.39
C ARG A 279 12.89 -18.26 26.66
N PHE A 280 13.37 -17.84 25.50
CA PHE A 280 12.76 -16.75 24.71
C PHE A 280 11.98 -17.27 23.51
N LEU A 281 11.71 -18.58 23.47
CA LEU A 281 10.93 -19.22 22.43
C LEU A 281 9.64 -19.75 23.05
N VAL A 282 8.53 -19.46 22.41
CA VAL A 282 7.25 -20.11 22.71
C VAL A 282 6.77 -20.85 21.48
N ASP A 283 6.16 -22.01 21.70
CA ASP A 283 5.48 -22.73 20.62
C ASP A 283 4.51 -21.80 19.90
N VAL A 284 4.60 -21.79 18.58
CA VAL A 284 3.52 -21.27 17.76
C VAL A 284 2.52 -22.42 17.70
N PRO A 285 1.32 -22.28 18.31
CA PRO A 285 0.25 -23.22 18.04
C PRO A 285 0.14 -23.33 16.51
N PRO A 286 -0.03 -24.54 15.93
CA PRO A 286 -0.12 -24.71 14.49
C PRO A 286 -0.97 -23.59 13.92
N ALA A 287 -0.33 -22.78 13.07
CA ALA A 287 -0.79 -21.43 12.71
C ALA A 287 -2.29 -21.47 12.48
N VAL A 288 -3.02 -20.68 13.27
CA VAL A 288 -4.47 -20.42 13.21
C VAL A 288 -5.16 -21.43 12.30
N ALA A 289 -5.70 -22.50 12.90
CA ALA A 289 -6.60 -23.41 12.20
C ALA A 289 -7.41 -22.60 11.19
N SER A 290 -7.25 -22.88 9.90
CA SER A 290 -8.17 -22.33 8.92
C SER A 290 -9.54 -22.64 9.47
N ARG A 291 -10.28 -21.61 9.87
CA ARG A 291 -11.59 -21.81 10.46
C ARG A 291 -12.43 -22.40 9.35
N VAL A 292 -12.65 -23.70 9.40
CA VAL A 292 -13.66 -24.34 8.59
C VAL A 292 -14.97 -23.79 9.14
N ALA A 293 -15.68 -23.00 8.33
CA ALA A 293 -16.97 -22.46 8.73
C ALA A 293 -17.89 -23.62 9.12
N ALA A 294 -18.72 -23.43 10.13
CA ALA A 294 -19.69 -24.44 10.53
C ALA A 294 -20.53 -24.86 9.32
N GLY A 295 -20.67 -26.16 9.09
CA GLY A 295 -21.39 -26.73 7.94
C GLY A 295 -20.59 -26.80 6.64
N ALA A 296 -19.34 -26.33 6.58
CA ALA A 296 -18.54 -26.46 5.36
C ALA A 296 -18.19 -27.93 5.09
N PRO A 297 -18.40 -28.42 3.85
CA PRO A 297 -18.11 -29.80 3.51
C PRO A 297 -16.60 -30.06 3.49
N LEU A 298 -16.23 -31.22 4.04
CA LEU A 298 -14.86 -31.70 4.14
C LEU A 298 -14.77 -33.11 3.57
N PHE A 299 -13.79 -33.34 2.72
CA PHE A 299 -13.43 -34.69 2.27
C PHE A 299 -12.51 -35.32 3.30
N VAL A 300 -12.95 -36.42 3.92
CA VAL A 300 -12.10 -37.20 4.82
C VAL A 300 -11.10 -37.98 3.98
N LEU A 301 -9.82 -37.63 4.09
CA LEU A 301 -8.72 -38.31 3.40
C LEU A 301 -8.29 -39.57 4.17
N ARG A 302 -8.16 -39.47 5.50
CA ARG A 302 -7.86 -40.60 6.39
C ARG A 302 -8.16 -40.28 7.85
N ARG A 303 -8.31 -41.33 8.67
CA ARG A 303 -8.37 -41.23 10.14
C ARG A 303 -6.96 -41.33 10.72
N VAL A 304 -6.65 -40.54 11.75
CA VAL A 304 -5.36 -40.58 12.47
C VAL A 304 -5.57 -40.58 13.98
N ALA A 305 -4.54 -40.95 14.75
CA ALA A 305 -4.59 -41.06 16.21
C ALA A 305 -5.79 -41.88 16.71
N ASN A 306 -5.89 -43.13 16.26
CA ASN A 306 -7.00 -44.06 16.56
C ASN A 306 -8.39 -43.51 16.23
N GLY A 307 -8.47 -42.61 15.25
CA GLY A 307 -9.74 -42.03 14.80
C GLY A 307 -10.22 -40.84 15.63
N ALA A 308 -9.44 -40.37 16.62
CA ALA A 308 -9.74 -39.13 17.32
C ALA A 308 -9.65 -37.89 16.41
N TRP A 309 -8.83 -37.99 15.35
CA TRP A 309 -8.61 -36.92 14.38
C TRP A 309 -8.84 -37.42 12.95
N LEU A 310 -9.34 -36.53 12.11
CA LEU A 310 -9.53 -36.74 10.68
C LEU A 310 -8.56 -35.85 9.92
N HIS A 311 -7.77 -36.44 9.02
CA HIS A 311 -7.10 -35.70 7.97
C HIS A 311 -8.13 -35.39 6.89
N VAL A 312 -8.37 -34.11 6.64
CA VAL A 312 -9.44 -33.63 5.77
C VAL A 312 -8.91 -32.71 4.68
N ARG A 313 -9.64 -32.63 3.57
CA ARG A 313 -9.45 -31.63 2.52
C ARG A 313 -10.75 -30.82 2.35
N SER A 314 -10.66 -29.50 2.27
CA SER A 314 -11.80 -28.64 1.96
C SER A 314 -12.11 -28.63 0.45
N LEU A 315 -13.25 -28.04 0.06
CA LEU A 315 -13.55 -27.74 -1.36
C LEU A 315 -12.51 -26.83 -2.02
N ALA A 316 -11.80 -26.01 -1.24
CA ALA A 316 -10.71 -25.16 -1.72
C ALA A 316 -9.34 -25.89 -1.74
N HIS A 317 -9.36 -27.23 -1.73
CA HIS A 317 -8.17 -28.08 -1.74
C HIS A 317 -7.19 -27.85 -0.57
N LYS A 318 -7.64 -27.23 0.53
CA LYS A 318 -6.83 -27.05 1.74
C LYS A 318 -6.89 -28.29 2.59
N GLU A 319 -5.73 -28.81 2.97
CA GLU A 319 -5.61 -29.98 3.83
C GLU A 319 -5.32 -29.58 5.28
N GLY A 320 -5.85 -30.36 6.22
CA GLY A 320 -5.66 -30.12 7.64
C GLY A 320 -6.22 -31.24 8.49
N TYR A 321 -6.21 -31.02 9.81
CA TYR A 321 -6.71 -31.99 10.77
C TYR A 321 -7.86 -31.37 11.57
N VAL A 322 -8.96 -32.11 11.69
CA VAL A 322 -10.12 -31.75 12.52
C VAL A 322 -10.42 -32.88 13.49
N ARG A 323 -11.01 -32.57 14.65
CA ARG A 323 -11.42 -33.62 15.59
C ARG A 323 -12.61 -34.38 15.02
N ALA A 324 -12.58 -35.70 15.11
CA ALA A 324 -13.67 -36.52 14.57
C ALA A 324 -15.01 -36.24 15.25
N ASN A 325 -15.02 -35.87 16.53
CA ASN A 325 -16.22 -35.54 17.28
C ASN A 325 -16.79 -34.14 16.97
N GLU A 326 -16.07 -33.31 16.21
CA GLU A 326 -16.53 -32.00 15.71
C GLU A 326 -17.08 -32.11 14.28
N THR A 327 -17.10 -33.32 13.71
CA THR A 327 -17.58 -33.57 12.34
C THR A 327 -18.79 -34.48 12.35
N GLN A 328 -19.73 -34.21 11.44
CA GLN A 328 -20.87 -35.07 11.17
C GLN A 328 -20.70 -35.69 9.79
N ALA A 329 -20.80 -37.02 9.70
CA ALA A 329 -20.84 -37.70 8.41
C ALA A 329 -22.14 -37.33 7.69
N VAL A 330 -22.02 -36.79 6.48
CA VAL A 330 -23.16 -36.52 5.60
C VAL A 330 -23.21 -37.65 4.56
N ALA A 331 -24.30 -38.40 4.53
CA ALA A 331 -24.41 -39.63 3.74
C ALA A 331 -24.33 -39.42 2.21
N ALA A 332 -24.62 -38.20 1.75
CA ALA A 332 -24.42 -37.76 0.37
C ALA A 332 -24.34 -36.24 0.32
N ILE A 333 -23.57 -35.69 -0.62
CA ILE A 333 -23.79 -34.30 -1.05
C ILE A 333 -25.22 -34.27 -1.60
N PRO A 334 -26.12 -33.40 -1.10
CA PRO A 334 -27.47 -33.33 -1.63
C PRO A 334 -27.42 -33.23 -3.14
N GLU A 335 -28.13 -34.13 -3.83
CA GLU A 335 -28.31 -34.00 -5.27
C GLU A 335 -28.86 -32.61 -5.54
N ARG A 336 -28.16 -31.83 -6.38
CA ARG A 336 -28.63 -30.49 -6.71
C ARG A 336 -29.95 -30.64 -7.45
N THR A 337 -31.02 -30.13 -6.88
CA THR A 337 -32.30 -30.02 -7.57
C THR A 337 -32.07 -29.26 -8.88
N PRO A 338 -32.42 -29.82 -10.04
CA PRO A 338 -32.32 -29.11 -11.30
C PRO A 338 -33.08 -27.79 -11.22
N ILE A 339 -32.44 -26.70 -11.61
CA ILE A 339 -33.10 -25.39 -11.67
C ILE A 339 -33.99 -25.40 -12.92
N THR A 340 -35.30 -25.45 -12.72
CA THR A 340 -36.29 -25.54 -13.80
C THR A 340 -36.76 -24.19 -14.32
N GLN A 341 -36.54 -23.12 -13.55
CA GLN A 341 -36.91 -21.75 -13.91
C GLN A 341 -35.83 -20.80 -13.42
N VAL A 342 -35.44 -19.87 -14.28
CA VAL A 342 -34.45 -18.83 -14.01
C VAL A 342 -35.07 -17.52 -14.48
N PRO A 343 -35.00 -16.44 -13.68
CA PRO A 343 -35.44 -15.13 -14.13
C PRO A 343 -34.76 -14.74 -15.44
N ARG A 344 -35.46 -13.96 -16.28
CA ARG A 344 -34.86 -13.38 -17.48
C ARG A 344 -33.64 -12.55 -17.07
N ALA A 345 -32.60 -12.57 -17.90
CA ALA A 345 -31.31 -11.92 -17.61
C ALA A 345 -30.55 -12.48 -16.39
N GLU A 346 -30.89 -13.67 -15.90
CA GLU A 346 -30.08 -14.42 -14.93
C GLU A 346 -29.60 -15.76 -15.49
N SER A 347 -28.54 -16.31 -14.90
CA SER A 347 -28.05 -17.66 -15.20
C SER A 347 -27.94 -18.48 -13.91
N PRO A 348 -28.41 -19.75 -13.91
CA PRO A 348 -28.30 -20.63 -12.74
C PRO A 348 -26.89 -21.19 -12.56
N PHE A 349 -25.98 -20.87 -13.48
CA PHE A 349 -24.66 -21.43 -13.57
C PHE A 349 -23.60 -20.37 -13.29
N ILE A 350 -22.56 -20.75 -12.56
CA ILE A 350 -21.38 -19.89 -12.31
C ILE A 350 -20.28 -20.04 -13.38
N PHE A 351 -20.50 -20.89 -14.40
CA PHE A 351 -19.55 -21.07 -15.50
C PHE A 351 -19.87 -20.09 -16.64
N ALA A 352 -18.85 -19.82 -17.48
CA ALA A 352 -18.95 -18.94 -18.65
C ALA A 352 -19.41 -17.51 -18.32
N ILE A 353 -18.67 -16.84 -17.43
CA ILE A 353 -18.77 -15.38 -17.23
C ILE A 353 -17.76 -14.73 -18.19
N HIS A 354 -18.24 -14.19 -19.31
CA HIS A 354 -17.37 -13.64 -20.35
C HIS A 354 -17.80 -12.25 -20.78
N ASP A 355 -16.82 -11.46 -21.19
CA ASP A 355 -17.08 -10.18 -21.87
C ASP A 355 -17.88 -10.44 -23.15
N ALA A 356 -18.96 -9.69 -23.35
CA ALA A 356 -19.81 -9.79 -24.52
C ALA A 356 -19.12 -9.35 -25.83
N HIS A 357 -18.01 -8.60 -25.74
CA HIS A 357 -17.33 -7.92 -26.85
C HIS A 357 -16.08 -8.62 -27.38
N GLU A 358 -15.48 -9.58 -26.66
CA GLU A 358 -14.16 -10.15 -27.00
C GLU A 358 -14.14 -11.10 -28.22
N SER A 359 -15.24 -11.27 -28.95
CA SER A 359 -15.13 -11.85 -30.30
C SER A 359 -16.09 -11.18 -31.27
N ASN A 360 -15.68 -11.09 -32.53
CA ASN A 360 -16.52 -10.71 -33.68
C ASN A 360 -17.79 -11.60 -33.85
N ASN A 361 -18.10 -12.48 -32.88
CA ASN A 361 -19.35 -13.19 -32.75
C ASN A 361 -19.88 -13.34 -31.31
N GLY A 362 -19.22 -12.83 -30.25
CA GLY A 362 -19.55 -12.87 -28.79
C GLY A 362 -19.82 -14.25 -28.16
N LEU A 363 -20.18 -15.23 -28.97
CA LEU A 363 -20.81 -16.50 -28.64
C LEU A 363 -19.84 -17.66 -28.75
N SER A 364 -18.68 -17.45 -29.36
CA SER A 364 -17.66 -18.49 -29.53
C SER A 364 -17.14 -19.01 -28.19
N LEU A 365 -17.06 -18.14 -27.17
CA LEU A 365 -16.69 -18.52 -25.80
C LEU A 365 -17.74 -19.39 -25.11
N TYR A 366 -18.96 -19.41 -25.65
CA TYR A 366 -20.07 -20.21 -25.16
C TYR A 366 -20.29 -21.47 -26.01
N VAL A 367 -19.40 -21.75 -26.96
CA VAL A 367 -19.39 -22.98 -27.75
C VAL A 367 -18.30 -23.89 -27.18
N LEU A 368 -18.72 -25.04 -26.63
CA LEU A 368 -17.78 -26.07 -26.17
C LEU A 368 -16.99 -26.66 -27.35
N PRO A 369 -15.82 -27.29 -27.13
CA PRO A 369 -15.00 -27.87 -28.21
C PRO A 369 -15.75 -28.88 -29.10
N ASN A 370 -16.81 -29.50 -28.59
CA ASN A 370 -17.68 -30.42 -29.34
C ASN A 370 -18.78 -29.70 -30.17
N GLY A 371 -18.73 -28.36 -30.29
CA GLY A 371 -19.71 -27.55 -31.01
C GLY A 371 -21.00 -27.24 -30.22
N THR A 372 -21.15 -27.76 -29.00
CA THR A 372 -22.35 -27.52 -28.18
C THR A 372 -22.37 -26.09 -27.67
N ARG A 373 -23.45 -25.35 -27.95
CA ARG A 373 -23.70 -24.04 -27.34
C ARG A 373 -24.22 -24.19 -25.92
N ARG A 374 -23.65 -23.43 -24.99
CA ARG A 374 -24.13 -23.27 -23.61
C ARG A 374 -24.54 -21.82 -23.39
N THR A 375 -25.38 -21.58 -22.41
CA THR A 375 -25.63 -20.24 -21.87
C THR A 375 -24.86 -20.09 -20.55
N GLY A 376 -24.67 -18.84 -20.13
CA GLY A 376 -23.89 -18.47 -18.94
C GLY A 376 -24.16 -17.01 -18.61
N TRP A 377 -23.14 -16.29 -18.13
CA TRP A 377 -23.23 -14.86 -17.84
C TRP A 377 -22.45 -14.04 -18.88
N ALA A 378 -23.12 -13.08 -19.50
CA ALA A 378 -22.48 -12.05 -20.32
C ALA A 378 -22.23 -10.80 -19.49
N VAL A 379 -20.98 -10.35 -19.46
CA VAL A 379 -20.58 -9.09 -18.82
C VAL A 379 -20.40 -8.04 -19.90
N PHE A 380 -21.09 -6.92 -19.76
CA PHE A 380 -20.93 -5.74 -20.59
C PHE A 380 -20.12 -4.70 -19.83
N THR A 381 -19.24 -3.99 -20.52
CA THR A 381 -18.42 -2.95 -19.92
C THR A 381 -18.70 -1.64 -20.62
N GLU A 382 -19.36 -0.73 -19.92
CA GLU A 382 -19.80 0.54 -20.49
C GLU A 382 -18.94 1.68 -19.96
N GLU A 383 -18.59 2.59 -20.86
CA GLU A 383 -17.98 3.88 -20.55
C GLU A 383 -19.04 4.97 -20.69
N LEU A 384 -19.37 5.61 -19.58
CA LEU A 384 -20.48 6.56 -19.48
C LEU A 384 -20.02 8.03 -19.54
N GLY A 385 -18.79 8.32 -19.09
CA GLY A 385 -18.36 9.68 -18.79
C GLY A 385 -19.17 10.31 -17.65
N ASP A 386 -19.21 11.64 -17.62
CA ASP A 386 -19.89 12.45 -16.60
C ASP A 386 -21.11 13.20 -17.15
N ARG A 387 -21.59 12.83 -18.35
CA ARG A 387 -22.78 13.40 -18.98
C ARG A 387 -23.91 12.37 -19.01
N PRO A 388 -25.14 12.73 -18.60
CA PRO A 388 -26.28 11.83 -18.65
C PRO A 388 -26.78 11.66 -20.09
N GLU A 389 -26.09 10.84 -20.86
CA GLU A 389 -26.56 10.39 -22.17
C GLU A 389 -27.40 9.10 -22.04
N PRO A 390 -28.45 8.92 -22.84
CA PRO A 390 -29.22 7.67 -22.85
C PRO A 390 -28.33 6.52 -23.32
N GLY A 391 -28.43 5.38 -22.62
CA GLY A 391 -27.70 4.16 -22.95
C GLY A 391 -28.01 3.68 -24.37
N ARG A 392 -26.96 3.40 -25.15
CA ARG A 392 -27.10 3.06 -26.58
C ARG A 392 -27.31 1.56 -26.85
N ARG A 393 -27.37 0.72 -25.79
CA ARG A 393 -27.28 -0.75 -25.89
C ARG A 393 -28.40 -1.52 -25.19
N HIS A 394 -29.52 -0.88 -24.85
CA HIS A 394 -30.68 -1.55 -24.25
C HIS A 394 -31.17 -2.76 -25.08
N ASP A 395 -31.24 -2.60 -26.41
CA ASP A 395 -31.58 -3.68 -27.33
C ASP A 395 -30.58 -4.84 -27.28
N GLU A 396 -29.31 -4.56 -26.97
CA GLU A 396 -28.28 -5.58 -26.86
C GLU A 396 -28.49 -6.41 -25.60
N TYR A 397 -28.71 -5.78 -24.45
CA TYR A 397 -28.98 -6.49 -23.19
C TYR A 397 -30.21 -7.38 -23.32
N ALA A 398 -31.31 -6.85 -23.85
CA ALA A 398 -32.53 -7.60 -24.12
C ALA A 398 -32.27 -8.80 -25.04
N ARG A 399 -31.51 -8.63 -26.12
CA ARG A 399 -31.15 -9.72 -27.03
C ARG A 399 -30.35 -10.84 -26.38
N TRP A 400 -29.46 -10.52 -25.43
CA TRP A 400 -28.72 -11.55 -24.69
C TRP A 400 -29.61 -12.25 -23.67
N ALA A 401 -30.43 -11.49 -22.94
CA ALA A 401 -31.41 -12.04 -22.01
C ALA A 401 -32.42 -12.98 -22.68
N ASP A 402 -32.96 -12.60 -23.85
CA ASP A 402 -33.90 -13.42 -24.63
C ASP A 402 -33.29 -14.72 -25.16
N ARG A 403 -31.95 -14.80 -25.18
CA ARG A 403 -31.20 -15.99 -25.56
C ARG A 403 -30.83 -16.86 -24.36
N GLY A 404 -31.34 -16.52 -23.18
CA GLY A 404 -31.16 -17.28 -21.95
C GLY A 404 -29.84 -17.04 -21.24
N PHE A 405 -29.18 -15.91 -21.51
CA PHE A 405 -27.98 -15.50 -20.77
C PHE A 405 -28.36 -14.70 -19.54
N GLY A 406 -27.57 -14.87 -18.48
CA GLY A 406 -27.47 -13.87 -17.43
C GLY A 406 -26.76 -12.63 -17.96
N VAL A 407 -27.23 -11.44 -17.62
CA VAL A 407 -26.65 -10.17 -18.08
C VAL A 407 -26.19 -9.36 -16.88
N VAL A 408 -24.93 -8.94 -16.92
CA VAL A 408 -24.32 -8.05 -15.92
C VAL A 408 -23.68 -6.89 -16.66
N VAL A 409 -23.87 -5.67 -16.17
CA VAL A 409 -23.29 -4.48 -16.80
C VAL A 409 -22.39 -3.76 -15.79
N ARG A 410 -21.13 -3.53 -16.17
CA ARG A 410 -20.17 -2.71 -15.44
C ARG A 410 -20.19 -1.28 -15.97
N LEU A 411 -20.65 -0.37 -15.13
CA LEU A 411 -20.73 1.07 -15.38
C LEU A 411 -19.41 1.74 -14.98
N ASN A 412 -18.63 2.21 -15.95
CA ASN A 412 -17.38 2.93 -15.72
C ASN A 412 -17.55 4.39 -16.15
N HIS A 413 -16.85 5.29 -15.46
CA HIS A 413 -16.70 6.66 -15.91
C HIS A 413 -15.87 6.69 -17.19
N HIS A 414 -14.64 6.18 -17.15
CA HIS A 414 -13.77 5.91 -18.30
C HIS A 414 -12.86 4.70 -18.01
N TYR A 415 -12.01 4.34 -18.98
CA TYR A 415 -10.97 3.32 -18.81
C TYR A 415 -9.59 3.92 -18.51
N GLY A 416 -8.77 3.17 -17.78
CA GLY A 416 -7.36 3.51 -17.57
C GLY A 416 -7.20 4.83 -16.81
N SER A 417 -6.21 5.63 -17.19
CA SER A 417 -5.86 6.86 -16.46
C SER A 417 -6.91 7.98 -16.56
N ALA A 418 -8.01 7.78 -17.29
CA ALA A 418 -9.17 8.68 -17.23
C ALA A 418 -10.05 8.41 -15.99
N GLY A 419 -9.87 7.24 -15.35
CA GLY A 419 -10.48 6.87 -14.09
C GLY A 419 -11.77 6.07 -14.25
N THR A 420 -11.85 4.92 -13.56
CA THR A 420 -13.07 4.09 -13.50
C THR A 420 -14.25 4.81 -12.83
N ILE A 421 -13.93 5.78 -11.96
CA ILE A 421 -14.82 6.83 -11.47
C ILE A 421 -14.13 8.19 -11.65
N PRO A 422 -14.85 9.32 -11.61
CA PRO A 422 -14.21 10.64 -11.61
C PRO A 422 -13.32 10.84 -10.40
N ASP A 423 -12.47 11.87 -10.43
CA ASP A 423 -11.73 12.29 -9.23
C ASP A 423 -12.76 12.58 -8.12
N PRO A 424 -12.75 11.83 -7.00
CA PRO A 424 -13.77 12.00 -5.96
C PRO A 424 -13.77 13.39 -5.31
N SER A 425 -12.70 14.18 -5.48
CA SER A 425 -12.63 15.57 -5.03
C SER A 425 -13.32 16.55 -5.99
N ASP A 426 -13.55 16.15 -7.25
CA ASP A 426 -14.32 16.91 -8.22
C ASP A 426 -15.82 16.62 -8.05
N ALA A 427 -16.48 17.43 -7.24
CA ALA A 427 -17.89 17.27 -6.92
C ALA A 427 -18.80 17.35 -8.15
N ALA A 428 -18.48 18.20 -9.14
CA ALA A 428 -19.30 18.41 -10.32
C ALA A 428 -19.26 17.19 -11.24
N ARG A 429 -18.05 16.67 -11.53
CA ARG A 429 -17.90 15.47 -12.36
C ARG A 429 -18.43 14.23 -11.66
N THR A 430 -18.23 14.13 -10.34
CA THR A 430 -18.80 13.05 -9.53
C THR A 430 -20.34 13.03 -9.62
N GLU A 431 -21.00 14.19 -9.48
CA GLU A 431 -22.46 14.27 -9.65
C GLU A 431 -22.89 13.94 -11.07
N GLY A 432 -22.16 14.44 -12.08
CA GLY A 432 -22.40 14.08 -13.48
C GLY A 432 -22.37 12.58 -13.74
N PHE A 433 -21.36 11.88 -13.21
CA PHE A 433 -21.24 10.42 -13.30
C PHE A 433 -22.38 9.68 -12.58
N ILE A 434 -22.82 10.16 -11.41
CA ILE A 434 -23.97 9.58 -10.69
C ILE A 434 -25.23 9.68 -11.53
N GLN A 435 -25.49 10.84 -12.13
CA GLN A 435 -26.63 11.04 -13.02
C GLN A 435 -26.51 10.23 -14.31
N ALA A 436 -25.29 10.08 -14.85
CA ALA A 436 -25.04 9.25 -16.01
C ALA A 436 -25.36 7.77 -15.73
N CYS A 437 -24.94 7.24 -14.57
CA CYS A 437 -25.28 5.88 -14.16
C CYS A 437 -26.79 5.66 -14.06
N ALA A 438 -27.50 6.55 -13.35
CA ALA A 438 -28.96 6.45 -13.21
C ALA A 438 -29.68 6.56 -14.55
N THR A 439 -29.27 7.51 -15.39
CA THR A 439 -29.82 7.70 -16.74
C THR A 439 -29.59 6.46 -17.61
N TRP A 440 -28.39 5.86 -17.55
CA TRP A 440 -28.08 4.66 -18.31
C TRP A 440 -29.00 3.50 -17.92
N VAL A 441 -29.15 3.25 -16.62
CA VAL A 441 -30.01 2.17 -16.10
C VAL A 441 -31.47 2.39 -16.48
N GLN A 442 -32.00 3.60 -16.28
CA GLN A 442 -33.39 3.94 -16.64
C GLN A 442 -33.70 3.72 -18.12
N ASN A 443 -32.70 3.88 -18.99
CA ASN A 443 -32.84 3.66 -20.43
C ASN A 443 -32.50 2.24 -20.88
N SER A 444 -32.09 1.34 -19.97
CA SER A 444 -31.64 -0.02 -20.30
C SER A 444 -32.77 -1.05 -20.42
N GLY A 445 -34.01 -0.66 -20.11
CA GLY A 445 -35.18 -1.55 -20.18
C GLY A 445 -35.10 -2.71 -19.19
N ASP A 446 -35.76 -3.83 -19.51
CA ASP A 446 -35.84 -5.04 -18.66
C ASP A 446 -34.79 -6.11 -19.02
N GLY A 447 -33.84 -5.79 -19.91
CA GLY A 447 -32.81 -6.70 -20.41
C GLY A 447 -31.63 -6.88 -19.45
N CYS A 448 -31.54 -6.08 -18.40
CA CYS A 448 -30.52 -6.14 -17.36
C CYS A 448 -31.05 -5.54 -16.06
N HIS A 449 -30.72 -6.16 -14.94
CA HIS A 449 -31.03 -5.67 -13.59
C HIS A 449 -29.84 -5.86 -12.62
N ILE A 450 -28.64 -6.16 -13.12
CA ILE A 450 -27.44 -6.38 -12.31
C ILE A 450 -26.33 -5.44 -12.79
N TRP A 451 -25.92 -4.54 -11.89
CA TRP A 451 -25.03 -3.41 -12.19
C TRP A 451 -23.78 -3.46 -11.32
N ILE A 452 -22.61 -3.21 -11.90
CA ILE A 452 -21.34 -3.06 -11.20
C ILE A 452 -20.89 -1.61 -11.36
N VAL A 453 -20.54 -0.92 -10.28
CA VAL A 453 -20.10 0.48 -10.34
C VAL A 453 -18.58 0.55 -10.30
N GLY A 454 -17.96 0.70 -11.47
CA GLY A 454 -16.51 0.80 -11.64
C GLY A 454 -15.77 -0.54 -11.65
N ASN A 455 -14.44 -0.46 -11.65
CA ASN A 455 -13.50 -1.56 -11.81
C ASN A 455 -12.18 -1.29 -11.07
N GLU A 456 -11.67 -2.26 -10.31
CA GLU A 456 -10.32 -2.24 -9.72
C GLU A 456 -9.93 -0.88 -9.11
N VAL A 457 -10.80 -0.30 -8.30
CA VAL A 457 -10.65 1.07 -7.77
C VAL A 457 -9.40 1.27 -6.90
N ASN A 458 -8.81 0.18 -6.42
CA ASN A 458 -7.54 0.20 -5.72
C ASN A 458 -6.31 0.18 -6.65
N ASN A 459 -6.48 0.01 -7.97
CA ASN A 459 -5.42 -0.05 -8.99
C ASN A 459 -5.14 1.34 -9.59
N PRO A 460 -3.92 1.89 -9.49
CA PRO A 460 -3.56 3.19 -10.08
C PRO A 460 -3.72 3.29 -11.58
N ARG A 461 -3.77 2.16 -12.29
CA ARG A 461 -4.13 2.17 -13.71
C ARG A 461 -5.54 2.71 -13.93
N GLU A 462 -6.46 2.51 -12.99
CA GLU A 462 -7.87 2.89 -13.07
C GLU A 462 -8.18 4.19 -12.32
N TRP A 463 -7.14 4.93 -11.90
CA TRP A 463 -7.29 6.21 -11.22
C TRP A 463 -7.42 7.36 -12.22
N PRO A 464 -8.25 8.39 -11.92
CA PRO A 464 -8.32 9.60 -12.73
C PRO A 464 -7.00 10.37 -12.61
N GLY A 465 -6.16 10.28 -13.63
CA GLY A 465 -4.81 10.83 -13.68
C GLY A 465 -3.90 10.20 -12.63
N ARG A 466 -3.58 10.97 -11.58
CA ARG A 466 -2.81 10.52 -10.41
C ARG A 466 -3.61 10.61 -9.11
N ALA A 467 -4.90 10.93 -9.18
CA ALA A 467 -5.73 11.10 -8.01
C ALA A 467 -6.15 9.73 -7.46
N MET A 468 -5.64 9.40 -6.28
CA MET A 468 -5.93 8.14 -5.61
C MET A 468 -7.40 8.02 -5.24
N ILE A 469 -8.03 6.92 -5.65
CA ILE A 469 -9.37 6.54 -5.18
C ILE A 469 -9.23 5.81 -3.84
N THR A 470 -9.51 6.50 -2.73
CA THR A 470 -9.52 5.87 -1.39
C THR A 470 -10.77 5.01 -1.17
N PRO A 471 -10.72 4.00 -0.28
CA PRO A 471 -11.89 3.17 0.04
C PRO A 471 -13.11 3.97 0.49
N VAL A 472 -12.89 5.00 1.32
CA VAL A 472 -13.95 5.87 1.86
C VAL A 472 -14.55 6.75 0.75
N ALA A 473 -13.69 7.33 -0.11
CA ALA A 473 -14.15 8.15 -1.22
C ALA A 473 -14.96 7.31 -2.22
N TYR A 474 -14.49 6.12 -2.58
CA TYR A 474 -15.22 5.20 -3.44
C TYR A 474 -16.57 4.81 -2.84
N ALA A 475 -16.61 4.40 -1.57
CA ALA A 475 -17.85 4.00 -0.91
C ALA A 475 -18.90 5.13 -0.91
N SER A 476 -18.47 6.38 -0.72
CA SER A 476 -19.33 7.56 -0.82
C SER A 476 -19.96 7.70 -2.23
N VAL A 477 -19.15 7.57 -3.28
CA VAL A 477 -19.64 7.60 -4.67
C VAL A 477 -20.59 6.43 -4.94
N PHE A 478 -20.21 5.21 -4.56
CA PHE A 478 -21.03 4.01 -4.72
C PHE A 478 -22.41 4.16 -4.08
N ASN A 479 -22.48 4.60 -2.82
CA ASN A 479 -23.74 4.76 -2.11
C ASN A 479 -24.68 5.74 -2.84
N ARG A 480 -24.13 6.81 -3.41
CA ARG A 480 -24.89 7.81 -4.18
C ARG A 480 -25.35 7.26 -5.53
N VAL A 481 -24.49 6.56 -6.26
CA VAL A 481 -24.85 5.88 -7.52
C VAL A 481 -25.96 4.88 -7.28
N ARG A 482 -25.83 4.02 -6.27
CA ARG A 482 -26.85 3.03 -5.92
C ARG A 482 -28.19 3.67 -5.57
N ALA A 483 -28.19 4.72 -4.75
CA ALA A 483 -29.41 5.45 -4.41
C ALA A 483 -30.07 6.12 -5.63
N ALA A 484 -29.27 6.56 -6.61
CA ALA A 484 -29.78 7.14 -7.84
C ALA A 484 -30.36 6.08 -8.80
N ILE A 485 -29.74 4.91 -8.88
CA ILE A 485 -30.21 3.77 -9.70
C ILE A 485 -31.50 3.18 -9.13
N ARG A 486 -31.58 2.96 -7.81
CA ARG A 486 -32.71 2.26 -7.15
C ARG A 486 -33.96 3.14 -7.00
N GLN A 487 -34.46 3.66 -8.10
CA GLN A 487 -35.66 4.49 -8.17
C GLN A 487 -36.68 3.93 -9.17
N GLY A 488 -37.97 4.11 -8.87
CA GLY A 488 -39.06 3.72 -9.78
C GLY A 488 -39.04 2.24 -10.17
N ALA A 489 -39.02 1.96 -11.47
CA ALA A 489 -39.02 0.59 -12.02
C ALA A 489 -37.76 -0.23 -11.64
N HIS A 490 -36.67 0.44 -11.27
CA HIS A 490 -35.37 -0.18 -10.94
C HIS A 490 -35.15 -0.31 -9.43
N ALA A 491 -36.21 -0.14 -8.62
CA ALA A 491 -36.11 -0.24 -7.16
C ALA A 491 -35.58 -1.59 -6.67
N ASN A 492 -35.70 -2.65 -7.48
CA ASN A 492 -35.26 -4.01 -7.15
C ASN A 492 -34.00 -4.45 -7.89
N ASP A 493 -33.35 -3.56 -8.63
CA ASP A 493 -32.11 -3.86 -9.33
C ASP A 493 -30.99 -4.15 -8.32
N ILE A 494 -30.10 -5.07 -8.69
CA ILE A 494 -28.93 -5.48 -7.92
C ILE A 494 -27.78 -4.54 -8.29
N VAL A 495 -27.35 -3.69 -7.36
CA VAL A 495 -26.22 -2.78 -7.56
C VAL A 495 -25.05 -3.21 -6.68
N CYS A 496 -23.95 -3.59 -7.31
CA CYS A 496 -22.75 -4.11 -6.66
C CYS A 496 -21.57 -3.14 -6.78
N PRO A 497 -20.70 -3.07 -5.76
CA PRO A 497 -19.48 -2.29 -5.84
C PRO A 497 -18.49 -2.95 -6.81
N ALA A 498 -17.48 -2.16 -7.20
CA ALA A 498 -16.38 -2.59 -8.04
C ALA A 498 -15.66 -3.78 -7.41
N PRO A 499 -15.29 -4.80 -8.20
CA PRO A 499 -14.24 -5.70 -7.77
C PRO A 499 -12.94 -4.91 -7.58
N ILE A 500 -12.14 -5.29 -6.59
CA ILE A 500 -10.79 -4.76 -6.42
C ILE A 500 -9.78 -5.60 -7.19
N ASP A 501 -8.65 -5.01 -7.59
CA ASP A 501 -7.46 -5.74 -8.04
C ASP A 501 -6.87 -6.47 -6.83
N PRO A 502 -6.90 -7.82 -6.79
CA PRO A 502 -6.41 -8.57 -5.65
C PRO A 502 -4.88 -8.55 -5.54
N TYR A 503 -4.17 -8.10 -6.57
CA TYR A 503 -2.72 -8.11 -6.70
C TYR A 503 -2.07 -6.73 -6.61
N ASN A 504 -2.85 -5.64 -6.55
CA ASN A 504 -2.21 -4.34 -6.51
C ASN A 504 -1.63 -4.02 -5.12
N ALA A 505 -0.30 -4.11 -4.99
CA ALA A 505 0.45 -3.68 -3.81
C ALA A 505 0.58 -2.16 -3.65
N GLN A 506 0.32 -1.36 -4.68
CA GLN A 506 0.62 0.07 -4.64
C GLN A 506 -0.21 0.84 -3.60
N TRP A 507 -1.41 0.33 -3.24
CA TRP A 507 -2.19 0.87 -2.11
C TRP A 507 -1.87 0.17 -0.77
N GLY A 508 -1.14 -0.94 -0.79
CA GLY A 508 -0.88 -1.78 0.37
C GLY A 508 -1.76 -3.04 0.37
N ASP A 509 -2.20 -3.48 1.56
CA ASP A 509 -3.01 -4.71 1.69
C ASP A 509 -4.38 -4.55 1.02
N ALA A 510 -4.58 -5.22 -0.11
CA ALA A 510 -5.83 -5.24 -0.87
C ALA A 510 -7.03 -5.65 -0.01
N ARG A 511 -6.84 -6.56 0.97
CA ARG A 511 -7.91 -6.95 1.91
C ARG A 511 -8.29 -5.80 2.83
N ARG A 512 -7.31 -4.99 3.24
CA ARG A 512 -7.57 -3.79 4.04
C ARG A 512 -8.37 -2.78 3.23
N TYR A 513 -7.98 -2.52 1.97
CA TYR A 513 -8.76 -1.65 1.07
C TYR A 513 -10.21 -2.12 1.00
N PHE A 514 -10.41 -3.40 0.65
CA PHE A 514 -11.75 -3.97 0.48
C PHE A 514 -12.56 -3.91 1.78
N THR A 515 -11.94 -4.21 2.92
CA THR A 515 -12.60 -4.13 4.22
C THR A 515 -13.03 -2.70 4.57
N GLU A 516 -12.16 -1.72 4.36
CA GLU A 516 -12.47 -0.30 4.62
C GLU A 516 -13.56 0.21 3.65
N MET A 517 -13.51 -0.21 2.39
CA MET A 517 -14.51 0.09 1.38
C MET A 517 -15.89 -0.43 1.79
N LEU A 518 -15.99 -1.73 2.10
CA LEU A 518 -17.23 -2.37 2.50
C LEU A 518 -17.80 -1.80 3.80
N ARG A 519 -16.95 -1.36 4.74
CA ARG A 519 -17.41 -0.65 5.96
C ARG A 519 -18.03 0.71 5.68
N GLY A 520 -17.63 1.38 4.59
CA GLY A 520 -18.19 2.66 4.17
C GLY A 520 -19.46 2.53 3.34
N ILE A 521 -19.75 1.34 2.80
CA ILE A 521 -20.96 1.08 2.03
C ILE A 521 -22.14 0.90 2.98
N THR A 522 -23.19 1.69 2.80
CA THR A 522 -24.32 1.73 3.74
C THR A 522 -25.36 0.64 3.48
N ASP A 523 -25.43 0.13 2.26
CA ASP A 523 -26.36 -0.90 1.83
C ASP A 523 -25.82 -1.61 0.58
N LEU A 524 -26.02 -2.93 0.49
CA LEU A 524 -25.29 -3.81 -0.43
C LEU A 524 -26.21 -4.90 -0.99
N ASP A 525 -26.37 -4.98 -2.31
CA ASP A 525 -27.17 -6.02 -2.96
C ASP A 525 -26.34 -7.27 -3.30
N GLY A 526 -25.03 -7.10 -3.52
CA GLY A 526 -24.12 -8.20 -3.85
C GLY A 526 -22.65 -7.79 -3.81
N LEU A 527 -21.77 -8.78 -3.96
CA LEU A 527 -20.31 -8.59 -4.02
C LEU A 527 -19.77 -9.12 -5.33
N ILE A 528 -18.88 -8.35 -5.96
CA ILE A 528 -18.12 -8.80 -7.12
C ILE A 528 -16.67 -8.97 -6.71
N LEU A 529 -16.06 -10.08 -7.15
CA LEU A 529 -14.69 -10.42 -6.85
C LEU A 529 -13.96 -10.74 -8.14
N HIS A 530 -12.75 -10.21 -8.29
CA HIS A 530 -11.79 -10.73 -9.25
C HIS A 530 -11.18 -12.02 -8.70
N ALA A 531 -11.34 -13.10 -9.47
CA ALA A 531 -10.92 -14.45 -9.10
C ALA A 531 -10.10 -15.08 -10.24
N TYR A 532 -9.06 -14.37 -10.69
CA TYR A 532 -8.14 -14.85 -11.71
C TYR A 532 -6.76 -15.15 -11.11
N THR A 533 -6.06 -16.11 -11.72
CA THR A 533 -4.63 -16.35 -11.51
C THR A 533 -3.81 -15.38 -12.35
N HIS A 534 -2.57 -15.07 -11.95
CA HIS A 534 -1.69 -14.19 -12.74
C HIS A 534 -1.32 -14.74 -14.10
N THR A 535 -1.38 -16.06 -14.26
CA THR A 535 -0.98 -16.74 -15.48
C THR A 535 -2.14 -17.59 -16.02
N PRO A 536 -2.14 -17.88 -17.33
CA PRO A 536 -3.07 -18.85 -17.92
C PRO A 536 -2.72 -20.30 -17.57
N GLU A 537 -1.68 -20.55 -16.75
CA GLU A 537 -1.26 -21.89 -16.40
C GLU A 537 -2.29 -22.57 -15.51
N VAL A 538 -2.80 -23.72 -15.95
CA VAL A 538 -3.80 -24.52 -15.22
C VAL A 538 -3.30 -24.93 -13.82
N ASN A 539 -1.99 -25.06 -13.66
CA ASN A 539 -1.38 -25.40 -12.39
C ASN A 539 -1.56 -24.29 -11.33
N ASP A 540 -1.67 -23.02 -11.74
CA ASP A 540 -1.92 -21.91 -10.80
C ASP A 540 -3.35 -21.95 -10.27
N LEU A 541 -4.32 -22.37 -11.11
CA LEU A 541 -5.73 -22.51 -10.72
C LEU A 541 -5.96 -23.66 -9.72
N THR A 542 -5.15 -24.71 -9.82
CA THR A 542 -5.27 -25.93 -8.99
C THR A 542 -4.28 -25.95 -7.82
N HIS A 543 -3.52 -24.87 -7.64
CA HIS A 543 -2.47 -24.80 -6.63
C HIS A 543 -3.04 -24.79 -5.20
N THR A 544 -2.42 -25.54 -4.27
CA THR A 544 -2.88 -25.66 -2.87
C THR A 544 -2.39 -24.55 -1.94
N ARG A 545 -1.41 -23.73 -2.35
CA ARG A 545 -0.99 -22.47 -1.69
C ARG A 545 -2.14 -21.48 -1.51
N THR A 546 -2.14 -20.71 -0.42
CA THR A 546 -3.18 -19.71 -0.11
C THR A 546 -2.73 -18.33 -0.55
N PHE A 547 -3.56 -17.64 -1.33
CA PHE A 547 -3.38 -16.24 -1.69
C PHE A 547 -3.95 -15.30 -0.61
N PRO A 548 -3.38 -14.10 -0.34
CA PRO A 548 -2.02 -13.63 -0.59
C PRO A 548 -1.19 -13.80 0.69
N LEU A 549 -0.31 -14.78 0.73
CA LEU A 549 0.85 -14.67 1.61
C LEU A 549 1.82 -13.75 0.85
N GLY A 550 2.20 -12.63 1.48
CA GLY A 550 2.84 -11.47 0.85
C GLY A 550 4.28 -11.70 0.40
N ASP A 551 4.53 -12.83 -0.25
CA ASP A 551 5.85 -13.32 -0.62
C ASP A 551 6.17 -13.09 -2.10
N SER A 552 5.25 -12.49 -2.86
CA SER A 552 5.47 -12.06 -4.23
C SER A 552 4.48 -10.96 -4.66
N LEU A 553 4.77 -9.72 -4.28
CA LEU A 553 4.33 -8.52 -5.00
C LEU A 553 5.53 -7.58 -5.15
#